data_AF-A0A6N0A5B8-F1
#
_entry.id   AF-A0A6N0A5B8-F1
#
_cell.length_a   1.000
_cell.length_b   1.000
_cell.length_c   1.000
_cell.angle_alpha   90.00
_cell.angle_beta   90.00
_cell.angle_gamma   90.00
#
_symmetry.space_group_name_H-M   'P 1'
#
loop_
_entity.id
_entity.type
_entity.pdbx_description
1 polymer ?
#
loop_
_entity_poly.entity_id
_entity_poly.type
_entity_poly.pdbx_seq_one_letter_code
_entity_poly.pdbx_strand_id
1 'polypeptide(L)'
;YYLKIFPELQMKTASGLTTSLWSKDTFRNQWALVAKVYSFVRDEIGRGNISLPLFLDIACSIMDIIPPHLYLQSFGWTVEFDKDGPCDVIKDESITVDATPADRVPRTAMELLRRLLQAGYLSERAYALMDKMASINSGLLATYGISSQFPVLPTTAKLDFIALIQTDLDGAAKQLMGLRVTDHHYRDTSMTYAYHVHGYGEEPFYPVPEPRPNPEDYDFASASQGFV
;
A
#
# COMPACT_ATOMS: atom_id res chain seq x y z
N TYR A 1 -0.64 17.23 -21.53
CA TYR A 1 0.61 17.84 -21.03
C TYR A 1 1.60 18.07 -22.17
N TYR A 2 2.08 17.02 -22.85
CA TYR A 2 3.10 17.12 -23.90
C TYR A 2 2.68 17.71 -25.26
N LEU A 3 1.39 17.86 -25.55
CA LEU A 3 0.99 18.63 -26.75
C LEU A 3 1.54 20.07 -26.76
N LYS A 4 1.89 20.62 -25.58
CA LYS A 4 2.54 21.92 -25.43
C LYS A 4 3.97 21.98 -25.97
N ILE A 5 4.57 20.84 -26.35
CA ILE A 5 5.87 20.79 -27.04
C ILE A 5 5.77 21.47 -28.42
N PHE A 6 4.60 21.36 -29.06
CA PHE A 6 4.38 21.83 -30.43
C PHE A 6 3.23 22.85 -30.49
N PRO A 7 3.38 24.04 -29.87
CA PRO A 7 2.29 25.03 -29.83
C PRO A 7 1.96 25.62 -31.20
N GLU A 8 2.92 25.63 -32.14
CA GLU A 8 2.77 26.24 -33.47
C GLU A 8 2.35 25.23 -34.56
N LEU A 9 2.31 23.94 -34.25
CA LEU A 9 1.93 22.90 -35.22
C LEU A 9 0.42 22.65 -35.20
N GLN A 10 -0.12 22.27 -36.36
CA GLN A 10 -1.50 21.81 -36.46
C GLN A 10 -1.73 20.60 -35.54
N MET A 11 -2.83 20.59 -34.79
CA MET A 11 -3.16 19.58 -33.78
C MET A 11 -2.99 18.14 -34.27
N LYS A 12 -3.35 17.84 -35.52
CA LYS A 12 -3.21 16.50 -36.12
C LYS A 12 -1.74 16.07 -36.18
N THR A 13 -0.87 16.95 -36.66
CA THR A 13 0.57 16.71 -36.78
C THR A 13 1.23 16.66 -35.40
N ALA A 14 0.89 17.60 -34.51
CA ALA A 14 1.37 17.62 -33.14
C ALA A 14 1.01 16.33 -32.37
N SER A 15 -0.21 15.83 -32.55
CA SER A 15 -0.67 14.57 -31.95
C SER A 15 0.11 13.36 -32.47
N GLY A 16 0.37 13.30 -33.78
CA GLY A 16 1.18 12.25 -34.41
C GLY A 16 2.60 12.22 -33.86
N LEU A 17 3.29 13.36 -33.84
CA LEU A 17 4.63 13.50 -33.29
C LEU A 17 4.70 13.15 -31.80
N THR A 18 3.73 13.63 -31.01
CA THR A 18 3.65 13.32 -29.57
C THR A 18 3.47 11.82 -29.33
N THR A 19 2.67 11.14 -30.16
CA THR A 19 2.47 9.69 -30.06
C THR A 19 3.76 8.93 -30.37
N SER A 20 4.49 9.36 -31.40
CA SER A 20 5.81 8.79 -31.73
C SER A 20 6.81 8.99 -30.59
N LEU A 21 6.90 10.20 -30.03
CA LEU A 21 7.76 10.49 -28.87
C LEU A 21 7.40 9.64 -27.64
N TRP A 22 6.10 9.49 -27.35
CA TRP A 22 5.61 8.67 -26.25
C TRP A 22 5.96 7.19 -26.40
N SER A 23 6.00 6.68 -27.64
CA SER A 23 6.41 5.29 -27.90
C SER A 23 7.85 5.00 -27.46
N LYS A 24 8.69 6.03 -27.34
CA LYS A 24 10.11 5.95 -26.97
C LYS A 24 10.43 6.57 -25.60
N ASP A 25 9.40 7.02 -24.88
CA ASP A 25 9.51 7.69 -23.58
C ASP A 25 9.84 6.69 -22.44
N THR A 26 10.79 7.08 -21.58
CA THR A 26 11.30 6.27 -20.45
C THR A 26 10.51 6.47 -19.15
N PHE A 27 9.62 7.46 -19.10
CA PHE A 27 8.85 7.86 -17.92
C PHE A 27 7.47 7.18 -17.82
N ARG A 28 7.21 6.12 -18.59
CA ARG A 28 5.91 5.40 -18.58
C ARG A 28 5.47 4.96 -17.18
N ASN A 29 6.40 4.47 -16.36
CA ASN A 29 6.10 4.06 -14.99
C ASN A 29 5.69 5.24 -14.12
N GLN A 30 6.32 6.41 -14.31
CA GLN A 30 5.96 7.63 -13.60
C GLN A 30 4.57 8.10 -14.00
N TRP A 31 4.26 8.09 -15.29
CA TRP A 31 2.93 8.43 -15.81
C TRP A 31 1.83 7.49 -15.32
N ALA A 32 2.12 6.19 -15.20
CA ALA A 32 1.19 5.24 -14.60
C ALA A 32 0.90 5.58 -13.13
N LEU A 33 1.93 5.98 -12.38
CA LEU A 33 1.78 6.41 -10.98
C LEU A 33 0.96 7.69 -10.86
N VAL A 34 1.26 8.69 -11.68
CA VAL A 34 0.53 9.96 -11.76
C VAL A 34 -0.94 9.71 -12.10
N ALA A 35 -1.24 8.86 -13.08
CA ALA A 35 -2.60 8.50 -13.45
C ALA A 35 -3.35 7.78 -12.33
N LYS A 36 -2.67 6.87 -11.61
CA LYS A 36 -3.24 6.15 -10.46
C LYS A 36 -3.62 7.12 -9.33
N VAL A 37 -2.70 7.99 -8.94
CA VAL A 37 -2.95 8.98 -7.87
C VAL A 37 -4.03 9.98 -8.30
N TYR A 38 -4.00 10.45 -9.54
CA TYR A 38 -5.04 11.34 -10.07
C TYR A 38 -6.41 10.71 -10.00
N SER A 39 -6.54 9.46 -10.44
CA SER A 39 -7.82 8.74 -10.44
C SER A 39 -8.35 8.59 -9.02
N PHE A 40 -7.49 8.17 -8.08
CA PHE A 40 -7.86 8.09 -6.67
C PHE A 40 -8.34 9.43 -6.12
N VAL A 41 -7.56 10.49 -6.26
CA VAL A 41 -7.89 11.82 -5.73
C VAL A 41 -9.17 12.36 -6.39
N ARG A 42 -9.33 12.18 -7.70
CA ARG A 42 -10.53 12.56 -8.46
C ARG A 42 -11.78 11.84 -7.98
N ASP A 43 -11.66 10.56 -7.68
CA ASP A 43 -12.80 9.75 -7.26
C ASP A 43 -13.21 10.08 -5.82
N GLU A 44 -12.26 10.48 -4.96
CA GLU A 44 -12.52 10.88 -3.57
C GLU A 44 -13.12 12.29 -3.40
N ILE A 45 -12.78 13.23 -4.28
CA ILE A 45 -13.19 14.64 -4.15
C ILE A 45 -14.28 15.01 -5.15
N GLY A 46 -14.39 14.24 -6.24
CA GLY A 46 -15.33 14.46 -7.32
C GLY A 46 -14.73 15.25 -8.48
N ARG A 47 -15.20 14.94 -9.69
CA ARG A 47 -14.66 15.46 -10.97
C ARG A 47 -14.69 16.98 -11.11
N GLY A 48 -15.61 17.67 -10.45
CA GLY A 48 -15.77 19.13 -10.55
C GLY A 48 -14.87 19.94 -9.61
N ASN A 49 -14.25 19.28 -8.63
CA ASN A 49 -13.50 19.93 -7.56
C ASN A 49 -11.98 19.84 -7.75
N ILE A 50 -11.53 19.20 -8.83
CA ILE A 50 -10.11 18.99 -9.13
C ILE A 50 -9.77 19.54 -10.50
N SER A 51 -8.76 20.42 -10.52
CA SER A 51 -8.16 20.93 -11.73
C SER A 51 -7.06 19.99 -12.20
N LEU A 52 -7.30 19.29 -13.32
CA LEU A 52 -6.28 18.46 -13.97
C LEU A 52 -4.99 19.25 -14.30
N PRO A 53 -5.06 20.49 -14.83
CA PRO A 53 -3.86 21.29 -15.06
C PRO A 53 -3.05 21.55 -13.79
N LEU A 54 -3.70 21.91 -12.68
CA LEU A 54 -3.03 22.17 -11.40
C LEU A 54 -2.40 20.90 -10.84
N PHE A 55 -3.12 19.78 -10.89
CA PHE A 55 -2.60 18.49 -10.45
C PHE A 55 -1.35 18.09 -11.24
N LEU A 56 -1.40 18.20 -12.57
CA LEU A 56 -0.27 17.82 -13.42
C LEU A 56 0.95 18.71 -13.19
N ASP A 57 0.77 20.00 -12.94
CA ASP A 57 1.87 20.93 -12.69
C ASP A 57 2.68 20.53 -11.44
N ILE A 58 1.97 20.22 -10.35
CA ILE A 58 2.58 19.81 -9.08
C ILE A 58 3.12 18.37 -9.19
N ALA A 59 2.33 17.44 -9.75
CA ALA A 59 2.72 16.04 -9.86
C ALA A 59 3.93 15.84 -10.79
N CYS A 60 3.99 16.53 -11.93
CA CYS A 60 5.14 16.46 -12.82
C CYS A 60 6.41 17.00 -12.14
N SER A 61 6.30 18.08 -11.37
CA SER A 61 7.42 18.64 -10.61
C SER A 61 7.93 17.67 -9.53
N ILE A 62 7.04 16.97 -8.84
CA ILE A 62 7.41 15.96 -7.82
C ILE A 62 8.03 14.70 -8.45
N MET A 63 7.53 14.29 -9.63
CA MET A 63 7.98 13.10 -10.35
C MET A 63 9.23 13.35 -11.21
N ASP A 64 9.74 14.59 -11.23
CA ASP A 64 10.84 15.03 -12.09
C ASP A 64 10.58 14.74 -13.58
N ILE A 65 9.29 14.85 -13.98
CA ILE A 65 8.87 14.69 -15.37
C ILE A 65 9.29 15.93 -16.14
N ILE A 66 10.06 15.72 -17.21
CA ILE A 66 10.63 16.81 -18.01
C ILE A 66 9.51 17.72 -18.54
N PRO A 67 9.59 19.04 -18.33
CA PRO A 67 8.57 19.96 -18.80
C PRO A 67 8.58 20.03 -20.34
N PRO A 68 7.43 20.34 -20.98
CA PRO A 68 7.29 20.28 -22.44
C PRO A 68 8.33 21.13 -23.19
N HIS A 69 8.71 22.28 -22.66
CA HIS A 69 9.67 23.19 -23.30
C HIS A 69 11.12 22.67 -23.28
N LEU A 70 11.46 21.75 -22.37
CA LEU A 70 12.79 21.11 -22.31
C LEU A 70 12.80 19.71 -22.89
N TYR A 71 11.64 19.10 -23.16
CA TYR A 71 11.53 17.69 -23.53
C TYR A 71 12.40 17.34 -24.75
N LEU A 72 12.35 18.14 -25.82
CA LEU A 72 13.15 17.88 -27.01
C LEU A 72 14.66 18.01 -26.73
N GLN A 73 15.05 19.08 -26.04
CA GLN A 73 16.45 19.34 -25.69
C GLN A 73 17.05 18.25 -24.78
N SER A 74 16.34 17.91 -23.69
CA SER A 74 16.85 16.98 -22.69
C SER A 74 17.06 15.58 -23.23
N PHE A 75 16.25 15.16 -24.20
CA PHE A 75 16.35 13.83 -24.82
C PHE A 75 17.10 13.82 -26.15
N GLY A 76 17.62 14.96 -26.60
CA GLY A 76 18.27 15.07 -27.91
C GLY A 76 17.34 14.84 -29.08
N TRP A 77 16.04 15.12 -28.94
CA TRP A 77 15.10 15.02 -30.05
C TRP A 77 15.13 16.28 -30.89
N THR A 78 15.27 16.10 -32.20
CA THR A 78 15.07 17.15 -33.20
C THR A 78 13.94 16.75 -34.14
N VAL A 79 13.11 17.72 -34.51
CA VAL A 79 12.03 17.52 -35.46
C VAL A 79 12.57 17.87 -36.84
N GLU A 80 12.55 16.92 -37.76
CA GLU A 80 12.85 17.19 -39.16
C GLU A 80 11.61 17.73 -39.87
N PHE A 81 11.81 18.81 -40.61
CA PHE A 81 10.81 19.44 -41.44
C PHE A 81 11.13 19.14 -42.91
N ASP A 82 10.23 18.46 -43.60
CA ASP A 82 10.27 18.29 -45.05
C ASP A 82 9.48 19.43 -45.75
N LYS A 83 9.51 19.45 -47.08
CA LYS A 83 8.91 20.48 -47.95
C LYS A 83 7.40 20.67 -47.75
N ASP A 84 6.71 19.68 -47.17
CA ASP A 84 5.28 19.70 -46.85
C ASP A 84 4.99 19.78 -45.33
N GLY A 85 6.02 19.94 -44.49
CA GLY A 85 5.89 20.09 -43.04
C GLY A 85 6.70 19.07 -42.21
N PRO A 86 6.46 18.99 -40.88
CA PRO A 86 7.19 18.10 -39.99
C PRO A 86 7.00 16.63 -40.39
N CYS A 87 8.09 15.93 -40.68
CA CYS A 87 8.04 14.57 -41.21
C CYS A 87 8.40 13.52 -40.14
N ASP A 88 9.46 13.76 -39.37
CA ASP A 88 9.94 12.76 -38.41
C ASP A 88 10.66 13.36 -37.19
N VAL A 89 10.81 12.55 -36.14
CA VAL A 89 11.54 12.90 -34.91
C VAL A 89 12.81 12.04 -34.82
N ILE A 90 13.96 12.70 -34.94
CA ILE A 90 15.28 12.07 -34.90
C ILE A 90 15.83 12.21 -33.49
N LYS A 91 16.38 11.12 -32.95
CA LYS A 91 17.09 11.12 -31.67
C LYS A 91 18.57 11.26 -31.92
N ASP A 92 19.20 12.20 -31.23
CA ASP A 92 20.65 12.20 -31.07
C ASP A 92 21.03 11.13 -30.03
N GLU A 93 21.69 10.06 -30.48
CA GLU A 93 22.12 8.95 -29.61
C GLU A 93 23.27 9.33 -28.67
N SER A 94 23.92 10.47 -28.88
CA SER A 94 24.98 10.96 -27.99
C SER A 94 24.45 11.56 -26.69
N ILE A 95 23.16 11.90 -26.65
CA ILE A 95 22.50 12.50 -25.48
C ILE A 95 21.82 11.39 -24.67
N THR A 96 22.49 10.96 -23.61
CA THR A 96 21.92 10.09 -22.59
C THR A 96 21.27 10.94 -21.51
N VAL A 97 19.95 10.80 -21.33
CA VAL A 97 19.29 11.34 -20.14
C VAL A 97 19.84 10.60 -18.94
N ASP A 98 20.58 11.30 -18.08
CA ASP A 98 21.00 10.77 -16.80
C ASP A 98 19.75 10.31 -16.04
N ALA A 99 19.71 9.03 -15.71
CA ALA A 99 18.66 8.49 -14.89
C ALA A 99 18.68 9.26 -13.56
N THR A 100 17.64 10.08 -13.33
CA THR A 100 17.45 10.80 -12.09
C THR A 100 17.64 9.84 -10.93
N PRO A 101 18.48 10.18 -9.93
CA PRO A 101 18.84 9.24 -8.88
C PRO A 101 17.56 8.71 -8.24
N ALA A 102 17.45 7.38 -8.19
CA ALA A 102 16.20 6.67 -7.90
C ALA A 102 15.58 6.99 -6.53
N ASP A 103 16.27 7.75 -5.69
CA ASP A 103 15.86 8.18 -4.36
C ASP A 103 15.08 9.50 -4.35
N ARG A 104 15.16 10.30 -5.43
CA ARG A 104 14.48 11.61 -5.48
C ARG A 104 13.02 11.53 -5.88
N VAL A 105 12.61 10.54 -6.67
CA VAL A 105 11.25 10.44 -7.22
C VAL A 105 10.40 9.41 -6.48
N PRO A 106 9.10 9.68 -6.22
CA PRO A 106 8.20 8.70 -5.65
C PRO A 106 8.10 7.41 -6.48
N ARG A 107 8.24 6.26 -5.81
CA ARG A 107 8.05 4.93 -6.44
C ARG A 107 6.71 4.30 -6.13
N THR A 108 5.98 4.83 -5.15
CA THR A 108 4.68 4.33 -4.71
C THR A 108 3.64 5.42 -4.77
N ALA A 109 2.38 5.02 -4.97
CA ALA A 109 1.27 5.95 -5.11
C ALA A 109 1.03 6.71 -3.80
N MET A 110 1.27 6.03 -2.67
CA MET A 110 1.25 6.61 -1.33
C MET A 110 2.31 7.71 -1.17
N GLU A 111 3.55 7.46 -1.61
CA GLU A 111 4.62 8.45 -1.51
C GLU A 111 4.35 9.67 -2.40
N LEU A 112 3.82 9.46 -3.61
CA LEU A 112 3.41 10.55 -4.49
C LEU A 112 2.27 11.37 -3.87
N LEU A 113 1.25 10.73 -3.32
CA LEU A 113 0.15 11.41 -2.62
C LEU A 113 0.68 12.22 -1.43
N ARG A 114 1.53 11.61 -0.59
CA ARG A 114 2.13 12.27 0.58
C ARG A 114 2.86 13.55 0.17
N ARG A 115 3.67 13.50 -0.89
CA ARG A 115 4.39 14.68 -1.39
C ARG A 115 3.48 15.74 -1.99
N LEU A 116 2.41 15.34 -2.69
CA LEU A 116 1.40 16.28 -3.20
C LEU A 116 0.74 17.05 -2.04
N LEU A 117 0.33 16.34 -0.99
CA LEU A 117 -0.29 16.94 0.19
C LEU A 117 0.69 17.86 0.94
N GLN A 118 1.96 17.48 1.04
CA GLN A 118 3.02 18.32 1.63
C GLN A 118 3.29 19.58 0.80
N ALA A 119 3.15 19.53 -0.51
CA ALA A 119 3.23 20.69 -1.39
C ALA A 119 2.01 21.63 -1.27
N GLY A 120 1.05 21.31 -0.39
CA GLY A 120 -0.15 22.11 -0.15
C GLY A 120 -1.32 21.75 -1.06
N TYR A 121 -1.19 20.75 -1.93
CA TYR A 121 -2.29 20.28 -2.75
C TYR A 121 -3.34 19.60 -1.86
N LEU A 122 -4.57 20.14 -1.79
CA LEU A 122 -5.69 19.57 -1.03
C LEU A 122 -5.38 19.33 0.46
N SER A 123 -4.59 20.23 1.07
CA SER A 123 -4.15 20.13 2.47
C SER A 123 -5.31 19.98 3.46
N GLU A 124 -6.47 20.58 3.18
CA GLU A 124 -7.70 20.48 3.99
C GLU A 124 -8.22 19.04 4.14
N ARG A 125 -7.92 18.16 3.17
CA ARG A 125 -8.37 16.75 3.15
C ARG A 125 -7.22 15.76 3.25
N ALA A 126 -6.01 16.23 3.57
CA ALA A 126 -4.80 15.42 3.55
C ALA A 126 -4.92 14.15 4.39
N TYR A 127 -5.38 14.25 5.63
CA TYR A 127 -5.54 13.10 6.54
C TYR A 127 -6.53 12.07 6.00
N ALA A 128 -7.70 12.49 5.53
CA ALA A 128 -8.72 11.60 4.98
C ALA A 128 -8.25 10.88 3.70
N LEU A 129 -7.52 11.58 2.82
CA LEU A 129 -6.99 10.99 1.59
C LEU A 129 -5.87 9.97 1.89
N MET A 130 -4.98 10.28 2.83
CA MET A 130 -3.91 9.38 3.26
C MET A 130 -4.47 8.10 3.88
N ASP A 131 -5.44 8.22 4.79
CA ASP A 131 -6.08 7.09 5.46
C ASP A 131 -6.78 6.15 4.46
N LYS A 132 -7.58 6.72 3.54
CA LYS A 132 -8.24 5.94 2.50
C LYS A 132 -7.25 5.27 1.55
N MET A 133 -6.20 5.97 1.12
CA MET A 133 -5.19 5.37 0.25
C MET A 133 -4.45 4.23 0.95
N ALA A 134 -4.21 4.36 2.26
CA ALA A 134 -3.60 3.31 3.07
C ALA A 134 -4.51 2.10 3.15
N SER A 135 -5.81 2.30 3.44
CA SER A 135 -6.82 1.24 3.45
C SER A 135 -6.91 0.49 2.11
N ILE A 136 -6.87 1.19 0.98
CA ILE A 136 -6.92 0.56 -0.37
C ILE A 136 -5.67 -0.28 -0.61
N ASN A 137 -4.50 0.23 -0.20
CA ASN A 137 -3.24 -0.45 -0.42
C ASN A 137 -3.09 -1.67 0.52
N SER A 138 -3.64 -1.61 1.73
CA SER A 138 -3.74 -2.74 2.66
C SER A 138 -4.76 -3.79 2.22
N GLY A 139 -5.89 -3.38 1.64
CA GLY A 139 -6.92 -4.30 1.13
C GLY A 139 -6.47 -5.14 -0.06
N LEU A 140 -5.52 -4.65 -0.87
CA LEU A 140 -4.92 -5.37 -2.00
C LEU A 140 -3.80 -6.35 -1.60
N LEU A 141 -3.34 -6.34 -0.35
CA LEU A 141 -2.26 -7.20 0.18
C LEU A 141 -2.77 -8.40 1.01
N ALA A 142 -4.07 -8.66 1.03
CA ALA A 142 -4.62 -9.88 1.64
C ALA A 142 -4.28 -11.17 0.86
N THR A 143 -3.66 -11.07 -0.33
CA THR A 143 -3.24 -12.22 -1.15
C THR A 143 -1.76 -12.57 -1.05
N TYR A 144 -0.90 -11.72 -0.49
CA TYR A 144 0.53 -12.01 -0.35
C TYR A 144 1.06 -11.51 1.00
N GLY A 145 1.29 -12.45 1.92
CA GLY A 145 1.62 -12.21 3.33
C GLY A 145 2.92 -11.44 3.57
N ILE A 146 2.82 -10.11 3.68
CA ILE A 146 3.89 -9.24 4.17
C ILE A 146 3.39 -8.56 5.46
N SER A 147 3.35 -9.35 6.55
CA SER A 147 2.97 -8.90 7.90
C SER A 147 4.15 -8.30 8.69
N SER A 148 5.36 -8.20 8.09
CA SER A 148 6.58 -7.98 8.86
C SER A 148 7.15 -6.55 8.89
N GLN A 149 6.58 -5.58 8.17
CA GLN A 149 7.19 -4.24 8.07
C GLN A 149 6.37 -3.06 8.63
N PHE A 150 5.11 -3.27 9.01
CA PHE A 150 4.33 -2.25 9.71
C PHE A 150 3.59 -2.89 10.88
N PRO A 151 4.03 -2.70 12.14
CA PRO A 151 3.29 -3.23 13.27
C PRO A 151 1.92 -2.54 13.28
N VAL A 152 0.88 -3.33 13.06
CA VAL A 152 -0.49 -2.88 13.22
C VAL A 152 -0.61 -2.39 14.65
N LEU A 153 -0.79 -1.09 14.86
CA LEU A 153 -0.95 -0.54 16.21
C LEU A 153 -2.11 -1.28 16.87
N PRO A 154 -1.87 -1.97 18.01
CA PRO A 154 -2.92 -2.75 18.65
C PRO A 154 -4.01 -1.78 19.10
N THR A 155 -5.23 -2.01 18.62
CA THR A 155 -6.40 -1.26 19.08
C THR A 155 -6.59 -1.53 20.57
N THR A 156 -7.21 -0.59 21.30
CA THR A 156 -7.49 -0.76 22.74
C THR A 156 -8.20 -2.08 23.02
N ALA A 157 -9.17 -2.46 22.17
CA ALA A 157 -9.87 -3.74 22.26
C ALA A 157 -8.94 -4.97 22.15
N LYS A 158 -7.87 -4.89 21.33
CA LYS A 158 -6.87 -5.98 21.24
C LYS A 158 -6.02 -6.04 22.50
N LEU A 159 -5.62 -4.90 23.06
CA LEU A 159 -4.85 -4.86 24.32
C LEU A 159 -5.67 -5.39 25.49
N ASP A 160 -6.93 -5.00 25.59
CA ASP A 160 -7.85 -5.46 26.62
C ASP A 160 -8.09 -6.97 26.53
N PHE A 161 -8.22 -7.51 25.31
CA PHE A 161 -8.34 -8.95 25.10
C PHE A 161 -7.06 -9.71 25.46
N ILE A 162 -5.88 -9.17 25.12
CA ILE A 162 -4.60 -9.78 25.51
C ILE A 162 -4.44 -9.78 27.04
N ALA A 163 -4.81 -8.70 27.71
CA ALA A 163 -4.83 -8.63 29.16
C ALA A 163 -5.83 -9.65 29.73
N LEU A 164 -7.01 -9.79 29.11
CA LEU A 164 -8.02 -10.76 29.51
C LEU A 164 -7.51 -12.21 29.41
N ILE A 165 -6.78 -12.57 28.35
CA ILE A 165 -6.16 -13.91 28.22
C ILE A 165 -5.24 -14.20 29.41
N GLN A 166 -4.53 -13.20 29.92
CA GLN A 166 -3.59 -13.37 31.04
C GLN A 166 -4.28 -13.45 32.40
N THR A 167 -5.45 -12.83 32.55
CA THR A 167 -6.17 -12.77 33.84
C THR A 167 -7.32 -13.77 33.94
N ASP A 168 -7.98 -14.09 32.83
CA ASP A 168 -9.18 -14.93 32.76
C ASP A 168 -9.26 -15.63 31.39
N LEU A 169 -8.65 -16.81 31.30
CA LEU A 169 -8.62 -17.65 30.12
C LEU A 169 -10.03 -18.09 29.67
N ASP A 170 -10.93 -18.34 30.62
CA ASP A 170 -12.29 -18.82 30.33
C ASP A 170 -13.18 -17.69 29.80
N GLY A 171 -13.05 -16.49 30.38
CA GLY A 171 -13.66 -15.26 29.85
C GLY A 171 -13.15 -14.91 28.44
N ALA A 172 -11.84 -15.02 28.21
CA ALA A 172 -11.25 -14.81 26.88
C ALA A 172 -11.75 -15.84 25.85
N ALA A 173 -11.85 -17.12 26.23
CA ALA A 173 -12.39 -18.17 25.36
C ALA A 173 -13.86 -17.92 25.00
N LYS A 174 -14.68 -17.50 25.97
CA LYS A 174 -16.08 -17.12 25.73
C LYS A 174 -16.20 -15.95 24.77
N GLN A 175 -15.36 -14.92 24.94
CA GLN A 175 -15.32 -13.76 24.06
C GLN A 175 -14.88 -14.13 22.64
N LEU A 176 -13.89 -15.02 22.51
CA LEU A 176 -13.39 -15.52 21.22
C LEU A 176 -14.46 -16.33 20.48
N MET A 177 -15.23 -17.15 21.21
CA MET A 177 -16.31 -17.99 20.67
C MET A 177 -17.62 -17.21 20.45
N GLY A 178 -17.65 -15.90 20.72
CA GLY A 178 -18.83 -15.05 20.53
C GLY A 178 -19.97 -15.33 21.52
N LEU A 179 -19.69 -16.04 22.61
CA LEU A 179 -20.68 -16.45 23.60
C LEU A 179 -20.96 -15.28 24.55
N ARG A 180 -22.16 -14.69 24.44
CA ARG A 180 -22.63 -13.70 25.42
C ARG A 180 -23.04 -14.42 26.71
N VAL A 181 -22.68 -13.84 27.84
CA VAL A 181 -22.81 -14.35 29.22
C VAL A 181 -24.24 -14.79 29.63
N THR A 182 -25.25 -14.61 28.79
CA THR A 182 -26.66 -14.89 29.11
C THR A 182 -27.16 -16.29 28.75
N ASP A 183 -26.36 -17.16 28.10
CA ASP A 183 -26.79 -18.54 27.88
C ASP A 183 -26.57 -19.41 29.13
N HIS A 184 -27.57 -19.41 30.02
CA HIS A 184 -27.64 -20.24 31.21
C HIS A 184 -27.81 -21.75 30.94
N HIS A 185 -27.62 -22.23 29.71
CA HIS A 185 -27.74 -23.65 29.36
C HIS A 185 -26.41 -24.41 29.30
N TYR A 186 -25.28 -23.78 29.58
CA TYR A 186 -23.97 -24.43 29.49
C TYR A 186 -23.24 -24.58 30.82
N ARG A 187 -23.99 -24.66 31.93
CA ARG A 187 -23.37 -24.81 33.25
C ARG A 187 -22.98 -26.25 33.59
N ASP A 188 -23.25 -27.21 32.72
CA ASP A 188 -23.12 -28.64 33.06
C ASP A 188 -22.41 -29.50 32.00
N THR A 189 -21.71 -28.92 31.01
CA THR A 189 -21.01 -29.76 30.01
C THR A 189 -19.74 -29.21 29.34
N SER A 190 -19.27 -27.99 29.62
CA SER A 190 -17.93 -27.58 29.15
C SER A 190 -16.88 -27.75 30.23
N MET A 191 -16.21 -28.90 30.28
CA MET A 191 -14.84 -28.92 30.77
C MET A 191 -13.98 -28.15 29.78
N THR A 192 -13.62 -26.90 30.11
CA THR A 192 -12.65 -26.12 29.35
C THR A 192 -11.26 -26.68 29.70
N TYR A 193 -10.64 -27.42 28.79
CA TYR A 193 -9.28 -27.94 28.97
C TYR A 193 -8.26 -26.91 28.42
N ALA A 194 -7.29 -26.53 29.25
CA ALA A 194 -6.15 -25.74 28.82
C ALA A 194 -4.95 -26.67 28.57
N TYR A 195 -4.43 -26.68 27.35
CA TYR A 195 -3.26 -27.47 26.99
C TYR A 195 -2.03 -26.57 26.85
N HIS A 196 -0.98 -26.84 27.61
CA HIS A 196 0.34 -26.28 27.33
C HIS A 196 1.00 -27.09 26.22
N VAL A 197 0.98 -26.56 25.00
CA VAL A 197 1.69 -27.17 23.87
C VAL A 197 3.16 -26.82 24.00
N HIS A 198 4.00 -27.81 24.32
CA HIS A 198 5.45 -27.69 24.22
C HIS A 198 5.92 -28.18 22.85
N GLY A 199 6.81 -27.42 22.21
CA GLY A 199 7.42 -27.78 20.93
C GLY A 199 6.80 -27.04 19.73
N TYR A 200 7.25 -25.82 19.47
CA TYR A 200 7.10 -25.21 18.15
C TYR A 200 8.33 -25.60 17.30
N GLY A 201 8.17 -26.57 16.40
CA GLY A 201 9.19 -27.09 15.48
C GLY A 201 8.61 -28.04 14.43
N GLU A 202 9.41 -28.44 13.43
CA GLU A 202 9.03 -29.25 12.26
C GLU A 202 8.63 -30.72 12.55
N GLU A 203 8.25 -31.07 13.78
CA GLU A 203 7.78 -32.43 14.08
C GLU A 203 6.26 -32.57 13.88
N PRO A 204 5.80 -33.69 13.28
CA PRO A 204 4.39 -33.90 13.01
C PRO A 204 3.58 -34.05 14.31
N PHE A 205 2.41 -33.43 14.31
CA PHE A 205 1.50 -33.38 15.44
C PHE A 205 0.90 -34.77 15.71
N TYR A 206 1.17 -35.33 16.89
CA TYR A 206 0.50 -36.53 17.36
C TYR A 206 -0.58 -36.12 18.39
N PRO A 207 -1.86 -36.45 18.15
CA PRO A 207 -2.89 -36.23 19.16
C PRO A 207 -2.58 -37.07 20.39
N VAL A 208 -2.40 -36.41 21.54
CA VAL A 208 -2.27 -37.10 22.83
C VAL A 208 -3.64 -37.71 23.18
N PRO A 209 -3.72 -39.00 23.52
CA PRO A 209 -4.99 -39.61 23.95
C PRO A 209 -5.58 -38.89 25.16
N GLU A 210 -6.91 -38.71 25.18
CA GLU A 210 -7.61 -38.09 26.31
C GLU A 210 -7.21 -38.77 27.63
N PRO A 211 -6.75 -38.02 28.64
CA PRO A 211 -6.48 -38.59 29.94
C PRO A 211 -7.80 -39.05 30.56
N ARG A 212 -7.82 -40.27 31.12
CA ARG A 212 -8.96 -40.76 31.89
C ARG A 212 -9.22 -39.79 33.05
N PRO A 213 -10.50 -39.56 33.42
CA PRO A 213 -10.83 -38.67 34.52
C PRO A 213 -10.05 -39.08 35.77
N ASN A 214 -9.26 -38.14 36.28
CA ASN A 214 -8.36 -38.37 37.41
C ASN A 214 -9.22 -38.56 38.68
N PRO A 215 -8.95 -39.58 39.53
CA PRO A 215 -9.61 -39.71 40.82
C PRO A 215 -9.31 -38.50 41.71
N GLU A 216 -10.28 -38.11 42.52
CA GLU A 216 -10.46 -36.80 43.17
C GLU A 216 -9.35 -36.32 44.15
N ASP A 217 -8.24 -37.03 44.31
CA ASP A 217 -7.18 -36.67 45.27
C ASP A 217 -5.85 -36.41 44.56
N TYR A 218 -5.66 -35.18 44.06
CA TYR A 218 -4.34 -34.69 43.67
C TYR A 218 -3.76 -33.84 44.80
N ASP A 219 -2.81 -34.42 45.54
CA ASP A 219 -2.09 -33.73 46.61
C ASP A 219 -0.98 -32.83 46.03
N PHE A 220 -1.21 -31.51 46.09
CA PHE A 220 -0.26 -30.48 45.67
C PHE A 220 1.05 -30.45 46.50
N ALA A 221 1.15 -31.20 47.60
CA ALA A 221 2.37 -31.25 48.42
C ALA A 221 3.54 -32.01 47.78
N SER A 222 3.31 -32.78 46.70
CA SER A 222 4.34 -33.64 46.08
C SER A 222 5.09 -33.01 44.90
N ALA A 223 4.66 -31.85 44.39
CA ALA A 223 5.27 -31.21 43.21
C ALA A 223 6.48 -30.30 43.52
N SER A 224 6.98 -30.29 44.77
CA SER A 224 8.15 -29.50 45.17
C SER A 224 9.31 -30.38 45.68
N GLN A 225 9.80 -31.30 44.84
CA GLN A 225 11.18 -31.79 44.85
C GLN A 225 11.57 -31.89 43.37
N GLY A 226 12.39 -31.02 42.80
CA GLY A 226 13.71 -30.63 43.29
C GLY A 226 14.73 -31.36 42.43
N PHE A 227 15.33 -30.64 41.50
CA PHE A 227 16.48 -31.05 40.68
C PHE A 227 17.56 -31.76 41.51
N VAL A 228 18.02 -32.92 41.02
CA VAL A 228 19.45 -33.25 40.82
C VAL A 228 19.56 -34.03 39.53
#